data_AF-A0A329N060-F1
#
_entry.id   AF-A0A329N060-F1
#
_cell.length_a   1.000
_cell.length_b   1.000
_cell.length_c   1.000
_cell.angle_alpha   90.00
_cell.angle_beta   90.00
_cell.angle_gamma   90.00
#
_symmetry.space_group_name_H-M   'P 1'
#
loop_
_entity.id
_entity.type
_entity.pdbx_description
1 polymer ?
#
loop_
_entity_poly.entity_id
_entity_poly.type
_entity_poly.pdbx_seq_one_letter_code
_entity_poly.pdbx_strand_id
1 'polypeptide(L)' 'MKNVKLIFGLLLIAVFITSCSVHRVHTNANGKIPPGQMKKVTGEKSAKNHAPGQQKKQPNYR' A
#
# COMPACT_ATOMS: atom_id res chain seq x y z
N MET A 1 -1.96 -7.54 41.97
CA MET A 1 -1.22 -7.84 40.71
C MET A 1 -2.11 -8.05 39.48
N LYS A 2 -3.40 -8.41 39.62
CA LYS A 2 -4.30 -8.62 38.46
C LYS A 2 -4.46 -7.36 37.60
N ASN A 3 -4.63 -6.20 38.24
CA ASN A 3 -4.78 -4.91 37.57
C ASN A 3 -3.49 -4.47 36.85
N VAL A 4 -2.31 -4.76 37.43
CA VAL A 4 -1.00 -4.48 36.79
C VAL A 4 -0.82 -5.34 35.52
N LYS A 5 -1.23 -6.61 35.55
CA LYS A 5 -1.22 -7.49 34.37
C LYS A 5 -2.19 -7.00 33.29
N LEU A 6 -3.35 -6.47 33.69
CA LEU A 6 -4.37 -5.91 32.80
C LEU A 6 -3.86 -4.63 32.12
N ILE A 7 -3.23 -3.73 32.88
CA ILE A 7 -2.60 -2.51 32.37
C ILE A 7 -1.46 -2.83 31.39
N PHE A 8 -0.60 -3.80 31.72
CA PHE A 8 0.50 -4.22 30.86
C PHE A 8 0.01 -4.85 29.55
N GLY A 9 -1.06 -5.66 29.59
CA GLY A 9 -1.69 -6.22 28.41
C GLY A 9 -2.29 -5.16 27.48
N LEU A 10 -2.98 -4.16 28.05
CA LEU A 10 -3.52 -3.03 27.28
C LEU A 10 -2.42 -2.19 26.61
N LEU A 11 -1.31 -1.95 27.32
CA LEU A 11 -0.16 -1.21 26.79
C LEU A 11 0.46 -1.91 25.57
N LEU A 12 0.64 -3.24 25.66
CA LEU A 12 1.17 -4.05 24.56
C LEU A 12 0.29 -3.96 23.31
N ILE A 13 -1.03 -4.12 23.48
CA ILE A 13 -1.98 -4.05 22.37
C ILE A 13 -1.96 -2.66 21.71
N ALA A 14 -1.90 -1.59 22.51
CA ALA A 14 -1.83 -0.22 22.01
C ALA A 14 -0.61 0.01 21.10
N VAL A 15 0.56 -0.56 21.43
CA VAL A 15 1.77 -0.45 20.60
C VAL A 15 1.58 -1.13 19.25
N PHE A 16 0.98 -2.32 19.20
CA PHE A 16 0.80 -3.04 17.93
C PHE A 16 -0.14 -2.32 16.95
N ILE A 17 -1.16 -1.62 17.44
CA ILE A 17 -2.12 -0.90 16.58
C ILE A 17 -1.46 0.31 15.87
N THR A 18 -0.41 0.89 16.45
CA THR A 18 0.29 2.05 15.85
C THR A 18 1.13 1.70 14.62
N SER A 19 1.42 0.42 14.35
CA SER A 19 2.28 0.01 13.24
C SER A 19 1.58 -0.04 11.88
N CYS A 20 0.27 0.22 11.82
CA CYS A 20 -0.46 0.27 10.54
C CYS A 20 -0.09 1.54 9.75
N SER A 21 0.90 1.43 8.87
CA SER A 21 1.28 2.51 7.94
C SER A 21 0.36 2.50 6.72
N VAL A 22 -0.49 3.52 6.61
CA VAL A 22 -1.34 3.74 5.43
C VAL A 22 -0.51 4.44 4.35
N HIS A 23 -0.11 3.71 3.31
CA HIS A 23 0.50 4.31 2.13
C HIS A 23 -0.55 5.10 1.35
N ARG A 24 -0.48 6.44 1.41
CA ARG A 24 -1.31 7.35 0.60
C ARG A 24 -0.69 7.45 -0.79
N VAL A 25 -1.44 7.07 -1.82
CA VAL A 25 -1.03 7.25 -3.21
C VAL A 25 -1.46 8.65 -3.67
N HIS A 26 -0.52 9.47 -4.14
CA HIS A 26 -0.85 10.77 -4.69
C HIS A 26 -1.48 10.60 -6.08
N THR A 27 -2.75 10.97 -6.21
CA THR A 27 -3.50 10.96 -7.47
C THR A 27 -3.44 12.33 -8.14
N ASN A 28 -3.56 12.36 -9.47
CA ASN A 28 -3.72 13.62 -10.19
C ASN A 28 -5.15 14.18 -9.98
N ALA A 29 -5.40 15.43 -10.39
CA ALA A 29 -6.72 16.08 -10.29
C ALA A 29 -7.87 15.26 -10.91
N ASN A 30 -7.57 14.41 -11.91
CA ASN A 30 -8.53 13.51 -12.55
C ASN A 30 -8.69 12.15 -11.84
N GLY A 31 -8.19 11.99 -10.61
CA GLY A 31 -8.23 10.75 -9.84
C GLY A 31 -7.34 9.62 -10.37
N LYS A 32 -6.65 9.81 -11.50
CA LYS A 32 -5.75 8.82 -12.09
C LYS A 32 -4.43 8.78 -11.34
N ILE A 33 -4.03 7.57 -10.92
CA ILE A 33 -2.73 7.31 -10.32
C ILE A 33 -1.66 7.41 -11.43
N PRO A 34 -0.63 8.25 -11.27
CA PRO A 34 0.43 8.35 -12.27
C PRO A 34 1.24 7.04 -12.34
N PRO A 35 1.76 6.68 -13.52
CA PRO A 35 2.37 5.37 -13.78
C PRO A 35 3.56 5.07 -12.86
N GLY A 36 4.33 6.09 -12.48
CA GLY A 36 5.43 5.95 -11.52
C GLY A 36 4.96 5.62 -10.10
N GLN A 37 3.81 6.13 -9.67
CA GLN A 37 3.21 5.79 -8.38
C GLN A 37 2.62 4.38 -8.43
N MET A 38 1.93 4.03 -9.52
CA MET A 38 1.41 2.68 -9.73
C MET A 38 2.53 1.64 -9.68
N LYS A 39 3.67 1.88 -10.34
CA LYS A 39 4.87 1.02 -10.28
C LYS A 39 5.32 0.74 -8.83
N LYS A 40 5.34 1.77 -7.98
CA LYS A 40 5.74 1.62 -6.57
C LYS A 40 4.72 0.81 -5.76
N VAL A 41 3.44 1.00 -6.04
CA VAL A 41 2.33 0.29 -5.37
C VAL A 41 2.25 -1.17 -5.82
N THR A 42 2.43 -1.45 -7.11
CA THR A 42 2.37 -2.81 -7.67
C THR A 42 3.66 -3.61 -7.47
N GLY A 43 4.77 -2.94 -7.14
CA GLY A 43 6.09 -3.59 -7.05
C GLY A 43 6.67 -3.99 -8.40
N GLU A 44 6.09 -3.51 -9.52
CA GLU A 44 6.58 -3.83 -10.86
C GLU A 44 7.95 -3.19 -11.13
N LYS A 45 8.82 -3.88 -11.87
CA LYS A 45 10.12 -3.33 -12.27
C LYS A 45 10.01 -2.15 -13.26
N SER A 46 8.88 -1.99 -13.94
CA SER A 46 8.69 -0.96 -14.98
C SER A 46 7.32 -0.31 -14.92
N ALA A 47 7.26 0.99 -15.21
CA ALA A 47 6.01 1.76 -15.27
C ALA A 47 5.35 1.71 -16.67
N LYS A 48 5.98 1.02 -17.63
CA LYS A 48 5.55 0.97 -19.03
C LYS A 48 4.13 0.42 -19.18
N ASN A 49 3.76 -0.57 -18.37
CA ASN A 49 2.43 -1.19 -18.37
C ASN A 49 1.31 -0.25 -17.88
N HIS A 50 1.69 0.85 -17.23
CA HIS A 50 0.78 1.82 -16.63
C HIS A 50 0.78 3.16 -17.39
N ALA A 51 1.67 3.33 -18.39
CA ALA A 51 1.78 4.56 -19.15
C ALA A 51 0.62 4.71 -20.16
N PRO A 52 0.11 5.95 -20.36
CA PRO A 52 -0.95 6.21 -21.33
C PRO A 52 -0.48 5.90 -22.75
N GLY A 53 -1.34 5.26 -23.56
CA GLY A 53 -1.04 4.91 -24.95
C GLY A 53 -0.20 3.64 -25.17
N GLN A 54 0.25 2.97 -24.10
CA GLN A 54 0.90 1.66 -24.22
C GLN A 54 -0.17 0.55 -24.33
N GLN A 55 -0.12 -0.26 -25.39
CA GLN A 55 -0.89 -1.51 -25.44
C GLN A 55 -0.37 -2.45 -24.34
N LYS A 56 -1.24 -2.75 -23.37
CA LYS A 56 -0.96 -3.78 -22.36
C LYS A 56 -0.86 -5.12 -23.07
N LYS A 57 0.35 -5.67 -23.19
CA LYS A 57 0.51 -7.08 -23.56
C LYS A 57 -0.02 -7.89 -22.40
N GLN A 58 -1.25 -8.39 -22.50
CA GLN A 58 -1.75 -9.38 -21.56
C GLN A 58 -0.90 -10.63 -21.78
N PRO A 59 -0.12 -11.11 -20.78
CA PRO A 59 0.43 -12.44 -20.88
C PRO A 59 -0.77 -13.38 -20.81
N ASN A 60 -1.16 -13.91 -21.97
CA ASN A 60 -2.11 -15.00 -22.05
C ASN A 60 -1.64 -16.07 -21.05
N TYR A 61 -2.43 -16.28 -20.00
CA TYR A 61 -2.31 -17.44 -19.13
C TYR A 61 -2.59 -18.66 -20.02
N ARG A 62 -1.56 -19.49 -20.19
CA ARG A 62 -1.65 -20.79 -20.85
C ARG A 62 -1.27 -21.85 -19.83
#